data_AF-A0A1I8HFM8-F1
#
_entry.id   AF-A0A1I8HFM8-F1
#
_cell.length_a   1.000
_cell.length_b   1.000
_cell.length_c   1.000
_cell.angle_alpha   90.00
_cell.angle_beta   90.00
_cell.angle_gamma   90.00
#
_symmetry.space_group_name_H-M   'P 1'
#
loop_
_entity.id
_entity.type
_entity.pdbx_description
1 polymer ?
#
loop_
_entity_poly.entity_id
_entity_poly.type
_entity_poly.pdbx_seq_one_letter_code
_entity_poly.pdbx_strand_id
1 'polypeptide(L)'
;NRLRTAEDRAAEGEAERQHRLEQDRLRTAEDRAAEGEAERQHRLEQDRLRTAEDRAAEGEAERQHRRELDRQHTAECRASESETVHMHRLDVQRQRQSQRRTAEAADEHDLRLHAQADRRRDRLLKLAHQPHVLGRMDRQCPHCGALRWNDEPASICCHSGK
;
A
#
# COMPACT_ATOMS: atom_id res chain seq x y z
N ASN A 1 24.68 44.50 -0.63
CA ASN A 1 24.11 43.86 -1.84
C ASN A 1 23.05 42.79 -1.52
N ARG A 2 23.33 41.81 -0.64
CA ARG A 2 22.30 40.81 -0.23
C ARG A 2 21.10 41.42 0.49
N LEU A 3 21.32 42.39 1.39
CA LEU A 3 20.23 43.11 2.07
C LEU A 3 19.38 43.93 1.10
N ARG A 4 20.01 44.76 0.25
CA ARG A 4 19.30 45.51 -0.80
C ARG A 4 18.46 44.63 -1.72
N THR A 5 18.99 43.51 -2.19
CA THR A 5 18.21 42.56 -3.01
C THR A 5 17.10 41.83 -2.24
N ALA A 6 17.18 41.74 -0.91
CA ALA A 6 16.08 41.22 -0.11
C ALA A 6 14.99 42.27 0.11
N GLU A 7 15.39 43.52 0.32
CA GLU A 7 14.49 44.68 0.43
C GLU A 7 13.75 44.93 -0.89
N ASP A 8 14.47 44.90 -2.03
CA ASP A 8 13.88 45.01 -3.36
C ASP A 8 12.85 43.87 -3.57
N ARG A 9 13.20 42.63 -3.21
CA ARG A 9 12.28 41.48 -3.28
C ARG A 9 11.05 41.60 -2.38
N ALA A 10 11.19 42.26 -1.24
CA ALA A 10 10.08 42.48 -0.31
C ALA A 10 9.14 43.60 -0.78
N ALA A 11 9.65 44.55 -1.56
CA ALA A 11 8.90 45.68 -2.10
C ALA A 11 8.22 45.40 -3.45
N GLU A 12 8.59 44.30 -4.12
CA GLU A 12 8.01 43.91 -5.41
C GLU A 12 6.50 43.65 -5.36
N GLY A 13 5.80 44.14 -6.38
CA GLY A 13 4.40 43.79 -6.60
C GLY A 13 4.23 42.35 -7.10
N GLU A 14 3.01 41.81 -7.00
CA GLU A 14 2.72 40.43 -7.45
C GLU A 14 3.03 40.21 -8.93
N ALA A 15 2.73 41.18 -9.81
CA ALA A 15 3.00 41.08 -11.24
C ALA A 15 4.52 41.06 -11.54
N GLU A 16 5.30 41.90 -10.85
CA GLU A 16 6.76 41.94 -10.99
C GLU A 16 7.40 40.65 -10.46
N ARG A 17 6.88 40.14 -9.34
CA ARG A 17 7.27 38.86 -8.77
C ARG A 17 6.98 37.71 -9.72
N GLN A 18 5.79 37.65 -10.31
CA GLN A 18 5.42 36.63 -11.29
C GLN A 18 6.32 36.70 -12.53
N HIS A 19 6.54 37.90 -13.07
CA HIS A 19 7.40 38.10 -14.22
C HIS A 19 8.83 37.62 -13.95
N ARG A 20 9.43 37.97 -12.81
CA ARG A 20 10.76 37.48 -12.44
C ARG A 20 10.81 35.97 -12.27
N LEU A 21 9.83 35.37 -11.58
CA LEU A 21 9.77 33.92 -11.40
C LEU A 21 9.63 33.19 -12.74
N GLU A 22 8.89 33.77 -13.68
CA GLU A 22 8.77 33.22 -15.04
C GLU A 22 10.09 33.32 -15.80
N GLN A 23 10.79 34.45 -15.73
CA GLN A 23 12.14 34.58 -16.30
C GLN A 23 13.14 33.59 -15.70
N ASP A 24 13.09 33.39 -14.38
CA ASP A 24 13.96 32.43 -13.69
C ASP A 24 13.63 30.97 -14.10
N ARG A 25 12.34 30.64 -14.31
CA ARG A 25 11.91 29.34 -14.83
C ARG A 25 12.42 29.10 -16.24
N LEU A 26 12.28 30.09 -17.13
CA LEU A 26 12.74 30.02 -18.51
C LEU A 26 14.25 29.81 -18.56
N ARG A 27 15.02 30.63 -17.86
CA ARG A 27 16.49 30.49 -17.79
C ARG A 27 16.89 29.11 -17.26
N THR A 28 16.24 28.64 -16.19
CA THR A 28 16.52 27.30 -15.64
C THR A 28 16.17 26.18 -16.63
N ALA A 29 15.10 26.34 -17.42
CA ALA A 29 14.72 25.37 -18.44
C ALA A 29 15.73 25.34 -19.60
N GLU A 30 16.20 26.50 -20.05
CA GLU A 30 17.24 26.64 -21.06
C GLU A 30 18.56 26.02 -20.57
N ASP A 31 18.99 26.32 -19.35
CA ASP A 31 20.20 25.73 -18.75
C ASP A 31 20.09 24.20 -18.67
N ARG A 32 18.93 23.66 -18.28
CA ARG A 32 18.69 22.21 -18.25
C ARG A 32 18.66 21.57 -19.62
N ALA A 33 18.20 22.28 -20.65
CA ALA A 33 18.16 21.77 -22.02
C ALA A 33 19.54 21.78 -22.69
N ALA A 34 20.40 22.73 -22.31
CA ALA A 34 21.77 22.84 -22.80
C ALA A 34 22.76 21.92 -22.04
N GLU A 35 22.37 21.40 -20.89
CA GLU A 35 23.22 20.57 -20.03
C GLU A 35 23.71 19.28 -20.70
N GLY A 36 25.01 19.01 -20.57
CA GLY A 36 25.59 17.74 -21.03
C GLY A 36 25.27 16.56 -20.10
N GLU A 37 25.40 15.33 -20.59
CA GLU A 37 25.09 14.13 -19.80
C GLU A 37 25.91 14.03 -18.49
N ALA A 38 27.20 14.40 -18.52
CA ALA A 38 28.05 14.37 -17.32
C ALA A 38 27.60 15.40 -16.26
N GLU A 39 27.26 16.61 -16.69
CA GLU A 39 26.74 17.66 -15.81
C GLU A 39 25.39 17.24 -15.22
N ARG A 40 24.52 16.67 -16.07
CA ARG A 40 23.23 16.12 -15.68
C ARG A 40 23.35 15.04 -14.62
N GLN A 41 24.27 14.09 -14.83
CA GLN A 41 24.52 13.02 -13.86
C GLN A 41 25.05 13.58 -12.54
N HIS A 42 26.00 14.51 -12.59
CA HIS A 42 26.53 15.16 -11.40
C HIS A 42 25.45 15.91 -10.61
N ARG A 43 24.59 16.70 -11.28
CA ARG A 43 23.47 17.38 -10.61
C ARG A 43 22.48 16.40 -9.99
N LEU A 44 22.10 15.35 -10.72
CA LEU A 44 21.19 14.32 -10.20
C LEU A 44 21.77 13.59 -8.99
N GLU A 45 23.09 13.37 -8.98
CA GLU A 45 23.77 12.75 -7.84
C GLU A 45 23.78 13.68 -6.63
N GLN A 46 24.07 14.97 -6.82
CA GLN A 46 23.97 15.96 -5.75
C GLN A 46 22.54 16.07 -5.19
N ASP A 47 21.52 16.03 -6.05
CA ASP A 47 20.13 16.06 -5.63
C ASP A 47 19.75 14.79 -4.84
N ARG A 48 20.26 13.62 -5.22
CA ARG A 48 20.07 12.37 -4.47
C ARG A 48 20.71 12.45 -3.10
N LEU A 49 21.94 12.95 -3.00
CA LEU A 49 22.66 13.11 -1.73
C LEU A 49 21.91 14.05 -0.80
N ARG A 50 21.55 15.25 -1.28
CA ARG A 50 20.77 16.21 -0.49
C ARG A 50 19.45 15.60 0.00
N THR A 51 18.72 14.90 -0.88
CA THR A 51 17.47 14.26 -0.48
C THR A 51 17.71 13.14 0.55
N ALA A 52 18.81 12.39 0.44
CA ALA A 52 19.14 11.36 1.43
C ALA A 52 19.48 11.97 2.79
N GLU A 53 20.22 13.07 2.82
CA GLU A 53 20.54 13.84 4.02
C GLU A 53 19.27 14.40 4.67
N ASP A 54 18.40 15.04 3.89
CA ASP A 54 17.11 15.55 4.37
C ASP A 54 16.27 14.43 4.99
N ARG A 55 16.15 13.28 4.31
CA ARG A 55 15.41 12.11 4.82
C ARG A 55 16.01 11.52 6.10
N ALA A 56 17.34 11.60 6.26
CA ALA A 56 18.02 11.12 7.47
C ALA A 56 17.82 12.08 8.65
N ALA A 57 17.71 13.38 8.37
CA ALA A 57 17.49 14.42 9.36
C ALA A 57 16.01 14.58 9.80
N GLU A 58 15.05 14.14 8.98
CA GLU A 58 13.62 14.24 9.28
C GLU A 58 13.25 13.66 10.64
N GLY A 59 12.39 14.38 11.38
CA GLY A 59 11.78 13.88 12.61
C GLY A 59 10.72 12.80 12.37
N GLU A 60 10.29 12.08 13.43
CA GLU A 60 9.25 11.04 13.27
C GLU A 60 7.91 11.60 12.78
N ALA A 61 7.49 12.77 13.28
CA ALA A 61 6.24 13.39 12.84
C ALA A 61 6.29 13.80 11.35
N GLU A 62 7.40 14.38 10.91
CA GLU A 62 7.63 14.74 9.50
C GLU A 62 7.66 13.49 8.61
N ARG A 63 8.35 12.44 9.06
CA ARG A 63 8.39 11.14 8.36
C ARG A 63 6.99 10.56 8.19
N GLN A 64 6.17 10.59 9.23
CA GLN A 64 4.79 10.10 9.20
C GLN A 64 3.92 10.95 8.26
N HIS A 65 4.03 12.27 8.34
CA HIS A 65 3.29 13.19 7.48
C HIS A 65 3.63 12.97 6.01
N ARG A 66 4.92 12.91 5.66
CA ARG A 66 5.34 12.62 4.28
C ARG A 66 4.83 11.26 3.79
N ARG A 67 4.93 10.21 4.62
CA ARG A 67 4.41 8.87 4.26
C ARG A 67 2.90 8.89 4.02
N GLU A 68 2.17 9.72 4.76
CA GLU A 68 0.73 9.87 4.57
C GLU A 68 0.41 10.59 3.25
N LEU A 69 1.14 11.66 2.93
CA LEU A 69 1.03 12.33 1.62
C LEU A 69 1.35 11.37 0.47
N ASP A 70 2.40 10.56 0.59
CA ASP A 70 2.78 9.55 -0.41
C ASP A 70 1.65 8.53 -0.64
N ARG A 71 0.99 8.09 0.44
CA ARG A 71 -0.16 7.17 0.35
C ARG A 71 -1.35 7.81 -0.34
N GLN A 72 -1.69 9.05 0.03
CA GLN A 72 -2.80 9.80 -0.56
C GLN A 72 -2.57 10.01 -2.05
N HIS A 73 -1.40 10.54 -2.42
CA HIS A 73 -1.03 10.73 -3.82
C HIS A 73 -1.07 9.42 -4.62
N THR A 74 -0.57 8.32 -4.05
CA THR A 74 -0.64 7.00 -4.70
C THR A 74 -2.08 6.53 -4.88
N ALA A 75 -2.96 6.76 -3.90
CA ALA A 75 -4.37 6.40 -3.99
C ALA A 75 -5.09 7.24 -5.05
N GLU A 76 -4.83 8.55 -5.10
CA GLU A 76 -5.37 9.47 -6.12
C GLU A 76 -4.94 9.06 -7.52
N CYS A 77 -3.64 8.81 -7.71
CA CYS A 77 -3.11 8.31 -8.97
C CYS A 77 -3.84 7.03 -9.40
N ARG A 78 -3.98 6.05 -8.51
CA ARG A 78 -4.71 4.78 -8.79
C ARG A 78 -6.18 4.99 -9.10
N ALA A 79 -6.85 5.92 -8.42
CA ALA A 79 -8.25 6.23 -8.69
C ALA A 79 -8.45 6.90 -10.05
N SER A 80 -7.44 7.62 -10.54
CA SER A 80 -7.43 8.29 -11.85
C SER A 80 -6.82 7.45 -12.99
N GLU A 81 -6.33 6.23 -12.71
CA GLU A 81 -5.73 5.35 -13.73
C GLU A 81 -6.74 5.03 -14.84
N SER A 82 -6.29 5.10 -16.10
CA SER A 82 -7.04 4.49 -17.20
C SER A 82 -7.01 2.97 -17.09
N GLU A 83 -7.99 2.27 -17.67
CA GLU A 83 -8.03 0.80 -17.68
C GLU A 83 -6.74 0.17 -18.24
N THR A 84 -6.18 0.77 -19.29
CA THR A 84 -4.91 0.32 -19.89
C THR A 84 -3.73 0.43 -18.93
N VAL A 85 -3.64 1.53 -18.18
CA VAL A 85 -2.59 1.74 -17.17
C VAL A 85 -2.81 0.81 -15.98
N HIS A 86 -4.06 0.63 -15.55
CA HIS A 86 -4.43 -0.30 -14.48
C HIS A 86 -3.99 -1.73 -14.80
N MET A 87 -4.36 -2.23 -15.99
CA MET A 87 -4.01 -3.57 -16.44
C MET A 87 -2.51 -3.76 -16.56
N HIS A 88 -1.81 -2.80 -17.18
CA HIS A 88 -0.35 -2.83 -17.26
C HIS A 88 0.30 -2.87 -15.87
N ARG A 89 -0.18 -2.06 -14.90
CA ARG A 89 0.33 -2.08 -13.53
C ARG A 89 0.13 -3.45 -12.87
N LEU A 90 -1.04 -4.07 -13.04
CA LEU A 90 -1.31 -5.42 -12.52
C LEU A 90 -0.44 -6.49 -13.17
N ASP A 91 -0.19 -6.40 -14.48
CA ASP A 91 0.70 -7.30 -15.21
C ASP A 91 2.14 -7.20 -14.70
N VAL A 92 2.67 -5.98 -14.60
CA VAL A 92 4.01 -5.74 -14.04
C VAL A 92 4.10 -6.27 -12.60
N GLN A 93 3.05 -6.06 -11.79
CA GLN A 93 3.00 -6.57 -10.42
C GLN A 93 3.01 -8.10 -10.38
N ARG A 94 2.24 -8.77 -11.23
CA ARG A 94 2.22 -10.25 -11.35
C ARG A 94 3.60 -10.78 -11.78
N GLN A 95 4.21 -10.18 -12.79
CA GLN A 95 5.53 -10.57 -13.28
C GLN A 95 6.60 -10.43 -12.19
N ARG A 96 6.66 -9.29 -11.50
CA ARG A 96 7.58 -9.08 -10.38
C ARG A 96 7.37 -10.09 -9.26
N GLN A 97 6.12 -10.41 -8.93
CA GLN A 97 5.81 -11.43 -7.91
C GLN A 97 6.25 -12.82 -8.36
N SER A 98 6.06 -13.16 -9.63
CA SER A 98 6.54 -14.42 -10.21
C SER A 98 8.06 -14.53 -10.13
N GLN A 99 8.77 -13.49 -10.59
CA GLN A 99 10.23 -13.43 -10.54
C GLN A 99 10.78 -13.56 -9.12
N ARG A 100 10.12 -12.91 -8.13
CA ARG A 100 10.48 -13.06 -6.72
C ARG A 100 10.29 -14.48 -6.22
N ARG A 101 9.18 -15.14 -6.59
CA ARG A 101 8.95 -16.55 -6.22
C ARG A 101 9.96 -17.50 -6.85
N THR A 102 10.37 -17.25 -8.10
CA THR A 102 11.37 -18.10 -8.77
C THR A 102 12.78 -17.90 -8.24
N ALA A 103 13.07 -16.71 -7.69
CA ALA A 103 14.36 -16.37 -7.09
C ALA A 103 14.38 -16.57 -5.56
N GLU A 104 13.27 -17.07 -4.97
CA GLU A 104 13.11 -17.27 -3.53
C GLU A 104 14.10 -18.35 -3.05
N ALA A 105 14.85 -18.06 -1.99
CA ALA A 105 15.72 -19.05 -1.37
C ALA A 105 14.89 -20.14 -0.69
N ALA A 106 15.43 -21.35 -0.53
CA ALA A 106 14.70 -22.48 0.07
C ALA A 106 14.17 -22.14 1.49
N ASP A 107 15.00 -21.52 2.32
CA ASP A 107 14.59 -21.12 3.68
C ASP A 107 13.46 -20.08 3.66
N GLU A 108 13.51 -19.12 2.73
CA GLU A 108 12.44 -18.11 2.57
C GLU A 108 11.13 -18.74 2.08
N HIS A 109 11.24 -19.69 1.14
CA HIS A 109 10.13 -20.46 0.63
C HIS A 109 9.42 -21.23 1.74
N ASP A 110 10.19 -21.91 2.60
CA ASP A 110 9.67 -22.69 3.72
C ASP A 110 9.01 -21.78 4.76
N LEU A 111 9.66 -20.66 5.13
CA LEU A 111 9.07 -19.65 6.00
C LEU A 111 7.73 -19.14 5.45
N ARG A 112 7.64 -18.89 4.13
CA ARG A 112 6.40 -18.44 3.48
C ARG A 112 5.30 -19.51 3.56
N LEU A 113 5.64 -20.78 3.32
CA LEU A 113 4.69 -21.89 3.42
C LEU A 113 4.22 -22.11 4.86
N HIS A 114 5.13 -22.04 5.84
CA HIS A 114 4.77 -22.11 7.26
C HIS A 114 3.83 -20.97 7.65
N ALA A 115 4.16 -19.73 7.29
CA ALA A 115 3.29 -18.58 7.54
C ALA A 115 1.92 -18.72 6.84
N GLN A 116 1.86 -19.37 5.68
CA GLN A 116 0.59 -19.68 5.00
C GLN A 116 -0.22 -20.74 5.76
N ALA A 117 0.43 -21.80 6.25
CA ALA A 117 -0.19 -22.84 7.05
C ALA A 117 -0.74 -22.29 8.37
N ASP A 118 0.00 -21.40 9.03
CA ASP A 118 -0.42 -20.73 10.27
C ASP A 118 -1.64 -19.85 10.04
N ARG A 119 -1.63 -19.01 9.00
CA ARG A 119 -2.82 -18.22 8.63
C ARG A 119 -4.03 -19.10 8.35
N ARG A 120 -3.84 -20.25 7.69
CA ARG A 120 -4.92 -21.22 7.44
C ARG A 120 -5.44 -21.82 8.74
N ARG A 121 -4.54 -22.23 9.64
CA ARG A 121 -4.85 -22.78 10.96
C ARG A 121 -5.64 -21.79 11.81
N ASP A 122 -5.17 -20.55 11.89
CA ASP A 122 -5.85 -19.47 12.63
C ASP A 122 -7.24 -19.20 12.08
N ARG A 123 -7.39 -19.23 10.76
CA ARG A 123 -8.70 -19.08 10.12
C ARG A 123 -9.63 -20.22 10.52
N LEU A 124 -9.16 -21.46 10.48
CA LEU A 124 -9.97 -22.62 10.89
C LEU A 124 -10.35 -22.56 12.37
N LEU A 125 -9.41 -22.18 13.25
CA LEU A 125 -9.68 -21.97 14.68
C LEU A 125 -10.74 -20.88 14.88
N LYS A 126 -10.67 -19.76 14.15
CA LYS A 126 -11.70 -18.71 14.21
C LYS A 126 -13.07 -19.22 13.78
N LEU A 127 -13.14 -20.05 12.73
CA LEU A 127 -14.40 -20.66 12.31
C LEU A 127 -14.92 -21.66 13.34
N ALA A 128 -14.05 -22.49 13.94
CA ALA A 128 -14.45 -23.47 14.95
C ALA A 128 -14.97 -22.82 16.25
N HIS A 129 -14.47 -21.64 16.61
CA HIS A 129 -14.97 -20.87 17.74
C HIS A 129 -16.20 -20.02 17.40
N GLN A 130 -16.71 -20.06 16.16
CA GLN A 130 -18.03 -19.47 15.91
C GLN A 130 -19.09 -20.30 16.63
N PRO A 131 -19.96 -19.66 17.44
CA PRO A 131 -21.03 -20.37 18.12
C PRO A 131 -21.95 -20.99 17.07
N HIS A 132 -21.92 -22.31 16.97
CA HIS A 132 -22.89 -23.07 16.18
C HIS A 132 -24.23 -23.05 16.91
N VAL A 133 -25.19 -22.28 16.40
CA VAL A 133 -26.56 -22.23 16.92
C VAL A 133 -27.31 -23.45 16.39
N LEU A 134 -27.04 -24.64 16.94
CA LEU A 134 -27.90 -25.81 16.71
C LEU A 134 -29.18 -25.75 17.57
N GLY A 135 -29.34 -24.68 18.37
CA GLY A 135 -30.44 -24.49 19.31
C GLY A 135 -30.37 -25.44 20.52
N ARG A 136 -31.42 -25.46 21.34
CA ARG A 136 -31.51 -26.38 22.49
C ARG A 136 -31.85 -27.80 22.03
N MET A 137 -31.44 -28.81 22.80
CA MET A 137 -31.72 -30.24 22.55
C MET A 137 -32.99 -30.68 23.30
N ASP A 138 -34.12 -30.09 22.93
CA ASP A 138 -35.41 -30.24 23.62
C ASP A 138 -36.55 -30.71 22.71
N ARG A 139 -36.30 -30.86 21.40
CA ARG A 139 -37.29 -31.44 20.48
C ARG A 139 -37.27 -32.95 20.59
N GLN A 140 -38.40 -33.57 20.87
CA GLN A 140 -38.52 -35.03 20.85
C GLN A 140 -38.75 -35.54 19.43
N CYS A 141 -38.02 -36.58 19.03
CA CYS A 141 -38.26 -37.27 17.77
C CYS A 141 -39.57 -38.05 17.83
N PRO A 142 -40.52 -37.85 16.89
CA PRO A 142 -41.80 -38.58 16.90
C PRO A 142 -41.66 -40.07 16.56
N HIS A 143 -40.52 -40.48 15.99
CA HIS A 143 -40.29 -41.86 15.57
C HIS A 143 -39.61 -42.74 16.62
N CYS A 144 -38.67 -42.20 17.41
CA CYS A 144 -37.91 -42.97 18.40
C CYS A 144 -37.92 -42.38 19.81
N GLY A 145 -38.54 -41.21 20.02
CA GLY A 145 -38.64 -40.57 21.33
C GLY A 145 -37.37 -39.93 21.87
N ALA A 146 -36.24 -39.98 21.14
CA ALA A 146 -34.99 -39.35 21.55
C ALA A 146 -35.06 -37.81 21.42
N LEU A 147 -34.32 -37.09 22.28
CA LEU A 147 -34.16 -35.64 22.18
C LEU A 147 -33.20 -35.30 21.02
N ARG A 148 -33.54 -34.28 20.24
CA ARG A 148 -32.75 -33.76 19.12
C ARG A 148 -32.59 -32.25 19.22
N TRP A 149 -31.59 -31.72 18.54
CA TRP A 149 -31.37 -30.27 18.43
C TRP A 149 -32.50 -29.61 17.62
N ASN A 150 -32.81 -28.34 17.90
CA ASN A 150 -33.92 -27.62 17.28
C ASN A 150 -33.79 -27.58 15.75
N ASP A 151 -32.58 -27.34 15.24
CA ASP A 151 -32.29 -27.18 13.82
C ASP A 151 -31.74 -28.46 13.15
N GLU A 152 -31.79 -29.60 13.85
CA GLU A 152 -31.35 -30.89 13.29
C GLU A 152 -32.46 -31.52 12.42
N PRO A 153 -32.15 -31.93 11.17
CA PRO A 153 -33.10 -32.62 10.32
C PRO A 153 -33.51 -33.97 10.94
N ALA A 154 -34.80 -34.32 10.80
CA ALA A 154 -35.39 -35.51 11.42
C ALA A 154 -34.73 -36.84 10.99
N SER A 155 -33.99 -36.81 9.87
CA SER A 155 -33.31 -37.97 9.30
C SER A 155 -32.12 -38.46 10.12
N ILE A 156 -31.41 -37.61 10.87
CA ILE A 156 -30.15 -37.99 11.54
C ILE A 156 -30.41 -38.87 12.77
N CYS A 157 -31.49 -38.61 13.50
CA CYS A 157 -31.82 -39.34 14.74
C CYS A 157 -32.22 -40.81 14.51
N CYS A 158 -32.81 -41.14 13.36
CA CYS A 158 -33.39 -42.47 13.11
C CYS A 158 -32.57 -43.35 12.15
N HIS A 159 -31.55 -42.80 11.49
CA HIS A 159 -30.76 -43.55 10.47
C HIS A 159 -29.56 -44.31 11.04
N SER A 160 -29.20 -44.10 12.31
CA SER A 160 -28.01 -44.73 12.90
C SER A 160 -28.14 -45.16 14.36
N GLY A 161 -29.37 -45.27 14.89
CA GLY A 161 -29.65 -45.85 16.21
C GLY A 161 -28.74 -45.34 17.33
N LYS A 162 -29.10 -44.22 17.97
CA LYS A 162 -28.60 -43.95 19.31
C LYS A 162 -29.33 -44.81 20.33
#